data_AF-A0A0C2H646-F1
#
_entry.id   AF-A0A0C2H646-F1
#
_cell.length_a   1.000
_cell.length_b   1.000
_cell.length_c   1.000
_cell.angle_alpha   90.00
_cell.angle_beta   90.00
_cell.angle_gamma   90.00
#
_symmetry.space_group_name_H-M   'P 1'
#
loop_
_entity.id
_entity.type
_entity.pdbx_description
1 polymer ?
#
loop_
_entity_poly.entity_id
_entity_poly.type
_entity_poly.pdbx_seq_one_letter_code
_entity_poly.pdbx_strand_id
1 'polypeptide(L)'
;MRASASRSALLLLLFTPRLLAIRCHLHHEIWEDGRKLEITPDICSSNRYCVSALYRDPDPVKKNGYSHGCDRVDCAESEETDSDVWRDAPGGMRCRDHRDYGKRGQVCCCKTDLCNSSASFASFAVLLLLLFLN
;
A
#
# COMPACT_ATOMS: atom_id res chain seq x y z
N MET A 1 54.31 -5.20 -0.36
CA MET A 1 53.26 -4.17 -0.32
C MET A 1 51.99 -4.80 0.23
N ARG A 2 51.70 -4.65 1.53
CA ARG A 2 50.44 -5.14 2.13
C ARG A 2 49.43 -4.00 2.05
N ALA A 3 48.61 -4.00 0.99
CA ALA A 3 47.50 -3.08 0.89
C ALA A 3 46.53 -3.31 2.06
N SER A 4 46.21 -2.22 2.75
CA SER A 4 45.34 -2.16 3.92
C SER A 4 43.93 -2.67 3.58
N ALA A 5 43.62 -3.90 4.00
CA ALA A 5 42.28 -4.48 3.90
C ALA A 5 41.22 -3.62 4.63
N SER A 6 41.63 -2.85 5.65
CA SER A 6 40.73 -1.98 6.43
C SER A 6 40.19 -0.78 5.64
N ARG A 7 40.96 -0.22 4.69
CA ARG A 7 40.48 0.88 3.83
C ARG A 7 39.42 0.40 2.82
N SER A 8 39.50 -0.86 2.38
CA SER A 8 38.55 -1.45 1.42
C SER A 8 37.20 -1.77 2.07
N ALA A 9 37.18 -2.19 3.33
CA ALA A 9 35.96 -2.46 4.08
C ALA A 9 35.13 -1.19 4.38
N LEU A 10 35.81 -0.06 4.62
CA LEU A 10 35.15 1.22 4.87
C LEU A 10 34.42 1.76 3.62
N LEU A 11 35.01 1.57 2.44
CA LEU A 11 34.38 1.94 1.17
C LEU A 11 33.14 1.08 0.90
N LEU A 12 33.18 -0.22 1.18
CA LEU A 12 32.01 -1.10 1.04
C LEU A 12 30.82 -0.66 1.90
N LEU A 13 31.04 -0.16 3.12
CA LEU A 13 29.98 0.38 3.98
C LEU A 13 29.37 1.69 3.48
N LEU A 14 30.10 2.47 2.68
CA LEU A 14 29.60 3.71 2.07
C LEU A 14 28.81 3.44 0.78
N PHE A 15 29.09 2.34 0.09
CA PHE A 15 28.40 1.95 -1.15
C PHE A 15 27.29 0.93 -0.95
N THR A 16 27.09 0.40 0.27
CA THR A 16 25.87 -0.37 0.56
C THR A 16 24.68 0.57 0.48
N PRO A 17 23.74 0.37 -0.47
CA PRO A 17 22.52 1.16 -0.50
C PRO A 17 21.83 0.95 0.85
N ARG A 18 21.61 2.04 1.58
CA ARG A 18 20.72 2.01 2.73
C ARG A 18 19.33 1.74 2.16
N LEU A 19 18.93 0.47 2.12
CA LEU A 19 17.54 0.08 1.92
C LEU A 19 16.78 0.62 3.13
N LEU A 20 16.37 1.89 3.03
CA LEU A 20 15.53 2.52 4.03
C LEU A 20 14.19 1.82 3.94
N ALA A 21 13.90 0.97 4.92
CA ALA A 21 12.61 0.35 5.05
C ALA A 21 11.57 1.45 5.29
N ILE A 22 10.48 1.43 4.51
CA ILE A 22 9.32 2.26 4.73
C ILE A 22 8.35 1.53 5.65
N ARG A 23 7.62 2.28 6.46
CA ARG A 23 6.57 1.75 7.33
C ARG A 23 5.23 1.87 6.63
N CYS A 24 4.39 0.85 6.74
CA CYS A 24 3.06 0.84 6.14
C CYS A 24 2.02 0.43 7.17
N HIS A 25 0.79 0.91 7.02
CA HIS A 25 -0.33 0.39 7.79
C HIS A 25 -0.56 -1.07 7.43
N LEU A 26 -0.78 -1.90 8.45
CA LEU A 26 -1.19 -3.29 8.33
C LEU A 26 -2.56 -3.42 8.97
N HIS A 27 -3.58 -3.71 8.18
CA HIS A 27 -4.93 -3.95 8.67
C HIS A 27 -5.70 -4.72 7.62
N HIS A 28 -6.49 -5.69 8.04
CA HIS A 28 -7.35 -6.44 7.13
C HIS A 28 -8.74 -6.47 7.71
N GLU A 29 -9.73 -6.15 6.89
CA GLU A 29 -11.13 -6.32 7.23
C GLU A 29 -11.85 -6.84 5.99
N ILE A 30 -11.92 -8.17 5.88
CA ILE A 30 -12.43 -8.86 4.68
C ILE A 30 -13.57 -9.78 5.10
N TRP A 31 -14.61 -9.85 4.26
CA TRP A 31 -15.73 -10.77 4.38
C TRP A 31 -15.71 -11.74 3.21
N GLU A 32 -15.74 -13.03 3.49
CA GLU A 32 -15.81 -14.11 2.50
C GLU A 32 -16.67 -15.24 3.06
N ASP A 33 -17.59 -15.78 2.26
CA ASP A 33 -18.52 -16.83 2.67
C ASP A 33 -19.26 -16.53 4.00
N GLY A 34 -19.63 -15.26 4.21
CA GLY A 34 -20.30 -14.79 5.42
C GLY A 34 -19.43 -14.75 6.68
N ARG A 35 -18.12 -14.97 6.56
CA ARG A 35 -17.16 -14.91 7.66
C ARG A 35 -16.28 -13.69 7.53
N LYS A 36 -16.02 -13.04 8.67
CA LYS A 36 -15.06 -11.93 8.76
C LYS A 36 -13.67 -12.49 9.03
N LEU A 37 -12.71 -12.13 8.18
CA LEU A 37 -11.28 -12.23 8.43
C LEU A 37 -10.79 -10.85 8.82
N GLU A 38 -10.28 -10.72 10.04
CA GLU A 38 -9.77 -9.46 10.56
C GLU A 38 -8.35 -9.64 11.10
N ILE A 39 -7.45 -8.74 10.69
CA ILE A 39 -6.14 -8.55 11.31
C ILE A 39 -6.19 -7.20 11.98
N THR A 40 -5.94 -7.17 13.29
CA THR A 40 -5.95 -5.93 14.07
C THR A 40 -4.96 -4.91 13.49
N PRO A 41 -5.28 -3.60 13.53
CA PRO A 41 -4.39 -2.57 13.03
C PRO A 41 -3.00 -2.63 13.67
N ASP A 42 -1.97 -2.63 12.81
CA ASP A 42 -0.55 -2.63 13.18
C ASP A 42 0.27 -1.92 12.08
N ILE A 43 1.59 -1.98 12.17
CA ILE A 43 2.54 -1.43 11.21
C ILE A 43 3.47 -2.53 10.72
N CYS A 44 3.59 -2.68 9.39
CA CYS A 44 4.60 -3.52 8.77
C CYS A 44 5.74 -2.67 8.19
N SER A 45 6.89 -3.30 7.97
CA SER A 45 8.04 -2.67 7.31
C SER A 45 8.27 -3.30 5.93
N SER A 46 8.39 -2.46 4.91
CA SER A 46 8.61 -2.83 3.51
C SER A 46 9.90 -2.20 3.01
N ASN A 47 10.59 -2.85 2.09
CA ASN A 47 11.76 -2.27 1.44
C ASN A 47 11.41 -1.42 0.20
N ARG A 48 10.13 -1.34 -0.20
CA ARG A 48 9.75 -0.65 -1.44
C ARG A 48 8.34 -0.08 -1.49
N TYR A 49 7.33 -0.86 -1.11
CA TYR A 49 5.93 -0.47 -1.32
C TYR A 49 5.06 -0.69 -0.09
N CYS A 50 4.13 0.24 0.12
CA CYS A 50 2.92 0.03 0.87
C CYS A 50 1.77 -0.26 -0.09
N VAL A 51 0.91 -1.21 0.27
CA VAL A 51 -0.25 -1.61 -0.53
C VAL A 51 -1.55 -1.29 0.19
N SER A 52 -2.56 -0.90 -0.58
CA SER A 52 -3.95 -0.79 -0.17
C SER A 52 -4.81 -1.53 -1.19
N ALA A 53 -5.63 -2.46 -0.74
CA ALA A 53 -6.49 -3.29 -1.56
C ALA A 53 -7.95 -3.10 -1.16
N LEU A 54 -8.81 -2.83 -2.14
CA LEU A 54 -10.26 -2.81 -1.99
C LEU A 54 -10.83 -4.07 -2.61
N TYR A 55 -11.45 -4.91 -1.79
CA TYR A 55 -12.20 -6.08 -2.24
C TYR A 55 -13.66 -5.68 -2.47
N ARG A 56 -14.16 -5.84 -3.68
CA ARG A 56 -15.54 -5.50 -4.01
C ARG A 56 -16.09 -6.35 -5.15
N ASP A 57 -17.02 -7.24 -4.80
CA ASP A 57 -17.75 -8.04 -5.77
C ASP A 57 -19.27 -7.93 -5.52
N PRO A 58 -20.10 -7.81 -6.58
CA PRO A 58 -21.55 -7.91 -6.46
C PRO A 58 -22.04 -9.24 -5.87
N ASP A 59 -21.25 -10.31 -6.00
CA ASP A 59 -21.56 -11.62 -5.43
C ASP A 59 -21.21 -11.63 -3.92
N PRO A 60 -22.20 -11.79 -3.02
CA PRO A 60 -21.99 -11.69 -1.58
C PRO A 60 -21.17 -12.85 -0.98
N VAL A 61 -20.99 -13.97 -1.70
CA VAL A 61 -20.12 -15.06 -1.22
C VAL A 61 -18.64 -14.74 -1.42
N LYS A 62 -18.31 -13.85 -2.37
CA LYS A 62 -16.93 -13.47 -2.66
C LYS A 62 -16.38 -12.44 -1.68
N LYS A 63 -15.05 -12.31 -1.67
CA LYS A 63 -14.31 -11.33 -0.87
C LYS A 63 -14.82 -9.92 -1.08
N ASN A 64 -15.21 -9.28 0.00
CA ASN A 64 -15.53 -7.86 0.10
C ASN A 64 -14.78 -7.25 1.29
N GLY A 65 -14.49 -5.95 1.28
CA GLY A 65 -13.78 -5.28 2.36
C GLY A 65 -12.48 -4.62 1.90
N TYR A 66 -11.49 -4.51 2.80
CA TYR A 66 -10.25 -3.80 2.50
C TYR A 66 -9.05 -4.41 3.23
N SER A 67 -7.86 -4.19 2.67
CA SER A 67 -6.59 -4.60 3.26
C SER A 67 -5.54 -3.52 3.04
N HIS A 68 -4.67 -3.37 4.02
CA HIS A 68 -3.47 -2.56 3.98
C HIS A 68 -2.28 -3.44 4.39
N GLY A 69 -1.13 -3.24 3.75
CA GLY A 69 0.08 -3.94 4.17
C GLY A 69 1.33 -3.59 3.38
N CYS A 70 2.27 -4.52 3.41
CA CYS A 70 3.57 -4.47 2.76
C CYS A 70 3.64 -5.59 1.72
N ASP A 71 3.20 -5.32 0.48
CA ASP A 71 3.27 -6.29 -0.61
C ASP A 71 4.09 -5.73 -1.78
N ARG A 72 5.05 -6.52 -2.25
CA ARG A 72 5.90 -6.19 -3.39
C ARG A 72 5.31 -6.73 -4.70
N VAL A 73 4.68 -7.89 -4.66
CA VAL A 73 4.25 -8.62 -5.86
C VAL A 73 3.16 -7.84 -6.58
N ASP A 74 2.15 -7.42 -5.84
CA ASP A 74 1.01 -6.68 -6.41
C ASP A 74 1.41 -5.30 -6.95
N CYS A 75 2.51 -4.73 -6.43
CA CYS A 75 2.99 -3.38 -6.72
C CYS A 75 4.17 -3.34 -7.71
N ALA A 76 4.68 -4.48 -8.18
CA ALA A 76 5.91 -4.52 -8.99
C ALA A 76 5.80 -3.69 -10.27
N GLU A 77 4.65 -3.74 -10.94
CA GLU A 77 4.36 -3.06 -12.21
C GLU A 77 3.87 -1.62 -12.02
N SER A 78 3.63 -1.16 -10.77
CA SER A 78 3.13 0.20 -10.51
C SER A 78 4.11 1.31 -10.93
N GLU A 79 5.38 0.98 -11.16
CA GLU A 79 6.42 1.90 -11.62
C GLU A 79 6.49 2.06 -13.13
N GLU A 80 5.79 1.22 -13.89
CA GLU A 80 5.81 1.29 -15.34
C GLU A 80 5.15 2.59 -15.81
N THR A 81 5.92 3.43 -16.49
CA THR A 81 5.48 4.73 -17.00
C THR A 81 4.55 4.59 -18.20
N ASP A 82 4.66 3.49 -18.95
CA ASP A 82 3.90 3.24 -20.17
C ASP A 82 2.68 2.32 -19.94
N SER A 83 2.37 2.01 -18.68
CA SER A 83 1.20 1.19 -18.35
C SER A 83 -0.08 2.03 -18.34
N ASP A 84 -0.99 1.76 -19.28
CA ASP A 84 -2.35 2.31 -19.32
C ASP A 84 -3.26 1.78 -18.20
N VAL A 85 -2.89 0.68 -17.55
CA VAL A 85 -3.65 0.02 -16.49
C VAL A 85 -3.54 0.73 -15.13
N TRP A 86 -2.42 1.42 -14.86
CA TRP A 86 -2.11 2.05 -13.57
C TRP A 86 -2.37 3.55 -13.61
N ARG A 87 -3.32 4.02 -12.80
CA ARG A 87 -3.74 5.42 -12.73
C ARG A 87 -3.21 6.09 -11.49
N ASP A 88 -2.76 7.34 -11.62
CA ASP A 88 -2.41 8.15 -10.45
C ASP A 88 -3.64 8.44 -9.60
N ALA A 89 -3.45 8.42 -8.28
CA ALA A 89 -4.46 8.65 -7.27
C ALA A 89 -3.94 9.62 -6.19
N PRO A 90 -4.83 10.24 -5.40
CA PRO A 90 -4.42 11.15 -4.32
C PRO A 90 -3.40 10.53 -3.37
N GLY A 91 -2.55 11.37 -2.77
CA GLY A 91 -1.53 10.89 -1.82
C GLY A 91 -0.31 10.22 -2.47
N GLY A 92 -0.12 10.38 -3.79
CA GLY A 92 1.01 9.79 -4.51
C GLY A 92 0.86 8.27 -4.70
N MET A 93 -0.37 7.77 -4.62
CA MET A 93 -0.69 6.38 -4.91
C MET A 93 -0.84 6.17 -6.42
N ARG A 94 -0.52 4.96 -6.89
CA ARG A 94 -0.92 4.47 -8.21
C ARG A 94 -1.83 3.26 -8.03
N CYS A 95 -2.96 3.26 -8.73
CA CYS A 95 -4.02 2.27 -8.55
C CYS A 95 -4.40 1.61 -9.87
N ARG A 96 -4.75 0.32 -9.81
CA ARG A 96 -5.35 -0.41 -10.93
C ARG A 96 -6.49 -1.29 -10.45
N ASP A 97 -7.46 -1.49 -11.34
CA ASP A 97 -8.52 -2.46 -11.09
C ASP A 97 -7.94 -3.87 -11.22
N HIS A 98 -8.36 -4.79 -10.34
CA HIS A 98 -7.77 -6.12 -10.26
C HIS A 98 -8.83 -7.18 -9.95
N ARG A 99 -8.98 -8.14 -10.87
CA ARG A 99 -10.08 -9.14 -10.83
C ARG A 99 -10.07 -10.04 -9.60
N ASP A 100 -8.88 -10.38 -9.10
CA ASP A 100 -8.73 -11.19 -7.89
C ASP A 100 -9.26 -10.51 -6.62
N TYR A 101 -9.45 -9.19 -6.66
CA TYR A 101 -10.08 -8.40 -5.57
C TYR A 101 -11.58 -8.17 -5.84
N GLY A 102 -12.16 -8.87 -6.83
CA GLY A 102 -13.57 -8.78 -7.20
C GLY A 102 -13.81 -7.96 -8.47
N LYS A 103 -15.03 -8.04 -9.02
CA LYS A 103 -15.42 -7.33 -10.25
C LYS A 103 -15.23 -5.81 -10.19
N ARG A 104 -15.21 -5.22 -9.00
CA ARG A 104 -14.94 -3.80 -8.74
C ARG A 104 -13.77 -3.62 -7.77
N GLY A 105 -12.93 -4.63 -7.66
CA GLY A 105 -11.76 -4.63 -6.82
C GLY A 105 -10.63 -3.80 -7.38
N GLN A 106 -9.81 -3.25 -6.51
CA GLN A 106 -8.71 -2.37 -6.86
C GLN A 106 -7.53 -2.59 -5.93
N VAL A 107 -6.32 -2.43 -6.47
CA VAL A 107 -5.08 -2.37 -5.70
C VAL A 107 -4.39 -1.03 -5.95
N CYS A 108 -3.88 -0.42 -4.89
CA CYS A 108 -3.18 0.85 -4.87
C CYS A 108 -1.82 0.70 -4.18
N CYS A 109 -0.80 1.32 -4.75
CA CYS A 109 0.58 1.20 -4.31
C CYS A 109 1.22 2.57 -4.14
N CYS A 110 2.06 2.72 -3.12
CA CYS A 110 2.81 3.93 -2.84
C CYS A 110 4.12 3.60 -2.11
N LYS A 111 5.02 4.59 -1.99
CA LYS A 111 6.42 4.37 -1.55
C LYS A 111 6.88 5.29 -0.42
N THR A 112 5.97 5.99 0.22
CA THR A 112 6.28 6.88 1.35
C THR A 112 5.76 6.27 2.65
N ASP A 113 6.35 6.66 3.78
CA ASP A 113 5.93 6.16 5.09
C ASP A 113 4.43 6.39 5.31
N LEU A 114 3.72 5.31 5.66
CA LEU A 114 2.31 5.28 6.06
C LEU A 114 1.33 5.78 4.97
N CYS A 115 1.76 5.74 3.71
CA CYS A 115 1.00 6.27 2.58
C CYS A 115 -0.22 5.43 2.17
N ASN A 116 -0.28 4.17 2.61
CA ASN A 116 -1.40 3.28 2.29
C ASN A 116 -2.60 3.45 3.20
N SER A 117 -2.64 4.48 4.04
CA SER A 117 -3.91 4.95 4.58
C SER A 117 -4.71 5.55 3.43
N SER A 118 -5.68 4.80 2.90
CA SER A 118 -6.69 5.44 2.06
C SER A 118 -7.34 6.52 2.91
N ALA A 119 -7.14 7.78 2.54
CA ALA A 119 -7.85 8.90 3.12
C ALA A 119 -9.33 8.50 3.16
N SER A 120 -9.84 8.28 4.37
CA SER A 120 -11.26 8.04 4.58
C SER A 120 -11.97 9.23 3.95
N PHE A 121 -12.59 9.02 2.79
CA PHE A 121 -13.40 10.02 2.09
C PHE A 121 -14.58 10.52 2.97
N ALA A 122 -14.73 9.97 4.19
CA ALA A 122 -15.71 10.39 5.19
C ALA A 122 -15.31 11.63 6.01
N SER A 123 -14.02 12.01 6.11
CA SER A 123 -13.62 13.08 7.03
C SER A 123 -13.85 14.51 6.52
N PHE A 124 -13.82 14.74 5.20
CA PHE A 124 -14.09 16.08 4.64
C PHE A 124 -15.58 16.39 4.52
N ALA A 125 -16.43 15.39 4.24
CA ALA A 125 -17.87 15.60 4.14
C ALA A 125 -18.50 15.95 5.50
N VAL A 126 -18.04 15.33 6.59
CA VAL A 126 -18.53 15.63 7.96
C VAL A 126 -18.05 17.00 8.43
N LEU A 127 -16.82 17.40 8.12
CA LEU A 127 -16.30 18.73 8.48
C LEU A 127 -17.04 19.85 7.71
N LEU A 128 -17.35 19.66 6.44
CA LEU A 128 -18.18 20.60 5.68
C LEU A 128 -19.60 20.69 6.26
N LEU A 129 -20.25 19.56 6.54
CA LEU A 129 -21.60 19.54 7.13
C LEU A 129 -21.66 20.29 8.47
N LEU A 130 -20.64 20.16 9.33
CA LEU A 130 -20.57 20.86 10.62
C LEU A 130 -20.33 22.37 10.49
N LEU A 131 -19.71 22.82 9.39
CA LEU A 131 -19.48 24.25 9.11
C LEU A 131 -20.70 24.96 8.49
N PHE A 132 -21.61 24.22 7.83
CA PHE A 132 -22.86 24.75 7.28
C PHE A 132 -24.06 24.65 8.25
N LEU A 133 -23.88 23.98 9.39
CA LEU A 133 -24.88 23.83 10.46
C LEU A 133 -24.61 24.75 11.68
N ASN A 134 -23.56 25.58 11.64
CA ASN A 134 -23.37 26.77 12.50
C ASN A 134 -23.58 28.05 11.69
#